data_AF-A0A1A8BUD9-F1
#
_entry.id   AF-A0A1A8BUD9-F1
#
_cell.length_a   1.000
_cell.length_b   1.000
_cell.length_c   1.000
_cell.angle_alpha   90.00
_cell.angle_beta   90.00
_cell.angle_gamma   90.00
#
_symmetry.space_group_name_H-M   'P 1'
#
loop_
_entity.id
_entity.type
_entity.pdbx_description
1 polymer ?
#
loop_
_entity_poly.entity_id
_entity_poly.type
_entity_poly.pdbx_seq_one_letter_code
_entity_poly.pdbx_strand_id
1 'polypeptide(L)'
;NFVDDGSLPGCAVLKLSDGRKRSMSLWVEFITASGYLSARKIRSRFQTLVAQAVDKCSYRDVVKMVADTSEVKLRIRERYVVQITPAFKCTGIWPRSAAQWPMPHIPWPGPNRVAEVKAEGFNLLSKECYSLTGKQSSAESDAWVLQFSEAENRLLMGGCRKKCLSVLKTLRDRHLELPGQPLNNYHMKTLLLYECEKHPRETDWDESCLGDRLNGILLQLISCLQCRRCPHYFLPNLDLFQGKPHSALEAAAKQTWRLAREILTNAKSLDKL
;
A
#
# COMPACT_ATOMS: atom_id res chain seq x y z
N ASN A 1 2.95 21.11 -10.06
CA ASN A 1 2.50 20.12 -11.06
C ASN A 1 2.88 18.73 -10.61
N PHE A 2 1.90 17.83 -10.64
CA PHE A 2 2.13 16.40 -10.55
C PHE A 2 2.70 15.88 -11.87
N VAL A 3 3.74 15.06 -11.82
CA VAL A 3 4.39 14.47 -12.99
C VAL A 3 4.57 12.98 -12.73
N ASP A 4 3.95 12.17 -13.59
CA ASP A 4 4.02 10.71 -13.59
C ASP A 4 4.27 10.24 -15.03
N ASP A 5 5.53 10.01 -15.34
CA ASP A 5 6.03 9.59 -16.65
C ASP A 5 6.37 8.09 -16.69
N GLY A 6 6.12 7.35 -15.61
CA GLY A 6 6.42 5.92 -15.50
C GLY A 6 7.90 5.59 -15.29
N SER A 7 8.79 6.58 -15.18
CA SER A 7 10.23 6.36 -14.93
C SER A 7 10.50 5.76 -13.54
N LEU A 8 9.61 6.01 -12.58
CA LEU A 8 9.72 5.58 -11.19
C LEU A 8 8.55 4.67 -10.83
N PRO A 9 8.71 3.33 -10.84
CA PRO A 9 7.62 2.41 -10.53
C PRO A 9 7.03 2.65 -9.14
N GLY A 10 5.75 3.03 -9.12
CA GLY A 10 4.99 3.32 -7.90
C GLY A 10 5.28 4.67 -7.25
N CYS A 11 6.03 5.54 -7.91
CA CYS A 11 6.33 6.88 -7.43
C CYS A 11 6.04 7.94 -8.50
N ALA A 12 5.96 9.18 -8.07
CA ALA A 12 5.80 10.35 -8.92
C ALA A 12 6.57 11.54 -8.34
N VAL A 13 6.68 12.61 -9.12
CA VAL A 13 7.38 13.83 -8.67
C VAL A 13 6.47 15.04 -8.73
N LEU A 14 6.76 16.01 -7.85
CA LEU A 14 6.11 17.31 -7.83
C LEU A 14 7.10 18.35 -8.35
N LYS A 15 6.76 19.02 -9.45
CA LYS A 15 7.59 20.07 -10.06
C LYS A 15 6.87 21.41 -10.04
N LEU A 16 7.59 22.49 -9.80
CA LEU A 16 7.08 23.86 -9.97
C LEU A 16 6.52 24.03 -11.39
N SER A 17 5.34 24.65 -11.50
CA SER A 17 4.75 25.00 -12.79
C SER A 17 5.48 26.17 -13.46
N ASP A 18 6.03 27.07 -12.66
CA ASP A 18 6.76 28.25 -13.08
C ASP A 18 7.76 28.62 -11.97
N GLY A 19 9.01 28.88 -12.34
CA GLY A 19 10.09 29.25 -11.41
C GLY A 19 9.80 30.54 -10.64
N ARG A 20 9.04 31.47 -11.21
CA ARG A 20 8.60 32.71 -10.53
C ARG A 20 7.70 32.45 -9.33
N LYS A 21 7.05 31.27 -9.28
CA LYS A 21 6.18 30.87 -8.16
C LYS A 21 6.94 30.21 -7.01
N ARG A 22 8.27 30.09 -7.11
CA ARG A 22 9.10 29.43 -6.08
C ARG A 22 8.98 30.12 -4.72
N SER A 23 9.09 31.45 -4.68
CA SER A 23 8.97 32.25 -3.45
C SER A 23 7.56 32.24 -2.86
N MET A 24 6.54 31.92 -3.66
CA MET A 24 5.16 31.79 -3.21
C MET A 24 4.85 30.41 -2.60
N SER A 25 5.77 29.44 -2.69
CA SER A 25 5.56 28.13 -2.11
C SER A 25 5.79 28.15 -0.60
N LEU A 26 4.87 27.58 0.16
CA LEU A 26 5.05 27.32 1.60
C LEU A 26 6.28 26.44 1.90
N TRP A 27 6.70 25.65 0.92
CA TRP A 27 7.76 24.63 1.06
C TRP A 27 9.04 25.03 0.33
N VAL A 28 9.28 26.34 0.15
CA VAL A 28 10.35 26.89 -0.71
C VAL A 28 11.74 26.30 -0.43
N GLU A 29 12.07 26.06 0.84
CA GLU A 29 13.35 25.50 1.28
C GLU A 29 13.56 24.03 0.85
N PHE A 30 12.49 23.31 0.55
CA PHE A 30 12.51 21.91 0.13
C PHE A 30 12.48 21.74 -1.39
N ILE A 31 12.43 22.83 -2.14
CA ILE A 31 12.46 22.81 -3.60
C ILE A 31 13.91 22.75 -4.09
N THR A 32 14.24 21.74 -4.88
CA THR A 32 15.58 21.56 -5.48
C THR A 32 15.90 22.66 -6.49
N ALA A 33 17.18 22.79 -6.87
CA ALA A 33 17.58 23.74 -7.91
C ALA A 33 16.84 23.50 -9.24
N SER A 34 16.56 22.25 -9.58
CA SER A 34 15.80 21.84 -10.77
C SER A 34 14.28 22.01 -10.63
N GLY A 35 13.80 22.55 -9.51
CA GLY A 35 12.39 22.90 -9.28
C GLY A 35 11.50 21.76 -8.79
N TYR A 36 12.06 20.65 -8.32
CA TYR A 36 11.30 19.53 -7.73
C TYR A 36 11.12 19.71 -6.23
N LEU A 37 9.94 19.40 -5.71
CA LEU A 37 9.67 19.38 -4.28
C LEU A 37 10.15 18.05 -3.69
N SER A 38 11.22 18.09 -2.90
CA SER A 38 11.88 16.89 -2.37
C SER A 38 11.09 16.27 -1.22
N ALA A 39 10.59 15.05 -1.45
CA ALA A 39 9.96 14.24 -0.41
C ALA A 39 10.93 14.00 0.76
N ARG A 40 12.18 13.63 0.45
CA ARG A 40 13.23 13.32 1.43
C ARG A 40 13.57 14.52 2.32
N LYS A 41 13.79 15.70 1.75
CA LYS A 41 14.13 16.89 2.55
C LYS A 41 13.01 17.25 3.52
N ILE A 42 11.75 17.17 3.06
CA ILE A 42 10.57 17.36 3.94
C ILE A 42 10.59 16.33 5.07
N ARG A 43 10.77 15.05 4.76
CA ARG A 43 10.79 13.99 5.78
C ARG A 43 11.94 14.14 6.77
N SER A 44 13.13 14.49 6.31
CA SER A 44 14.30 14.72 7.17
C SER A 44 14.08 15.90 8.13
N ARG A 45 13.52 17.02 7.63
CA ARG A 45 13.14 18.14 8.50
C ARG A 45 12.07 17.74 9.50
N PHE A 46 11.03 17.04 9.03
CA PHE A 46 9.94 16.57 9.88
C PHE A 46 10.43 15.59 10.97
N GLN A 47 11.35 14.68 10.63
CA GLN A 47 11.97 13.76 11.58
C GLN A 47 12.70 14.51 12.70
N THR A 48 13.47 15.55 12.35
CA THR A 48 14.16 16.40 13.34
C THR A 48 13.17 17.08 14.29
N LEU A 49 12.06 17.61 13.75
CA LEU A 49 11.02 18.26 14.55
C LEU A 49 10.31 17.27 15.48
N VAL A 50 10.01 16.06 14.98
CA VAL A 50 9.35 15.03 15.79
C VAL A 50 10.27 14.50 16.88
N ALA A 51 11.57 14.32 16.62
CA ALA A 51 12.54 13.96 17.65
C ALA A 51 12.50 14.95 18.83
N GLN A 52 12.58 16.25 18.53
CA GLN A 52 12.51 17.31 19.54
C GLN A 52 11.15 17.36 20.24
N ALA A 53 10.05 17.10 19.52
CA ALA A 53 8.71 17.08 20.09
C ALA A 53 8.51 15.91 21.05
N VAL A 54 9.05 14.73 20.71
CA VAL A 54 8.98 13.53 21.57
C VAL A 54 9.72 13.76 22.89
N ASP A 55 10.83 14.48 22.89
CA ASP A 55 11.57 14.81 24.12
C ASP A 55 10.83 15.80 25.03
N LYS A 56 9.93 16.61 24.47
CA LYS A 56 9.24 17.71 25.19
C LYS A 56 7.76 17.46 25.46
N CYS A 57 7.14 16.48 24.83
CA CYS A 57 5.69 16.27 24.94
C CYS A 57 5.30 15.71 26.31
N SER A 58 4.00 15.80 26.62
CA SER A 58 3.42 15.24 27.85
C SER A 58 3.60 13.72 27.99
N TYR A 59 3.94 13.02 26.90
CA TYR A 59 4.14 11.57 26.85
C TYR A 59 5.62 11.17 26.69
N ARG A 60 6.58 12.07 26.90
CA ARG A 60 8.03 11.84 26.70
C ARG A 60 8.61 10.60 27.40
N ASP A 61 7.97 10.18 28.49
CA ASP A 61 8.40 9.00 29.28
C ASP A 61 7.98 7.68 28.63
N VAL A 62 6.95 7.70 27.78
CA VAL A 62 6.35 6.50 27.15
C VAL A 62 6.36 6.53 25.63
N VAL A 63 6.87 7.59 25.01
CA VAL A 63 7.03 7.70 23.56
C VAL A 63 8.49 7.94 23.26
N LYS A 64 9.07 7.14 22.37
CA LYS A 64 10.44 7.29 21.87
C LYS A 64 10.45 7.27 20.35
N MET A 65 11.35 8.01 19.73
CA MET A 65 11.56 7.89 18.28
C MET A 65 12.38 6.63 17.98
N VAL A 66 12.03 5.89 16.94
CA VAL A 66 12.81 4.73 16.47
C VAL A 66 14.04 5.22 15.71
N ALA A 67 15.22 4.72 16.06
CA ALA A 67 16.50 5.05 15.42
C ALA A 67 16.74 4.26 14.11
N ASP A 68 17.84 4.58 13.42
CA ASP A 68 18.35 3.85 12.26
C ASP A 68 17.39 3.72 11.07
N THR A 69 16.59 4.77 10.83
CA THR A 69 15.66 4.84 9.70
C THR A 69 15.46 6.28 9.24
N SER A 70 15.20 6.50 7.94
CA SER A 70 14.78 7.83 7.45
C SER A 70 13.28 8.10 7.67
N GLU A 71 12.53 7.10 8.14
CA GLU A 71 11.11 7.21 8.43
C GLU A 71 10.85 7.83 9.80
N VAL A 72 9.75 8.57 9.93
CA VAL A 72 9.32 9.06 11.24
C VAL A 72 8.48 7.99 11.93
N LYS A 73 9.11 7.25 12.84
CA LYS A 73 8.49 6.16 13.60
C LYS A 73 8.57 6.42 15.09
N LEU A 74 7.44 6.28 15.77
CA LEU A 74 7.30 6.38 17.21
C LEU A 74 7.09 4.99 17.81
N ARG A 75 7.85 4.66 18.85
CA ARG A 75 7.59 3.53 19.73
C ARG A 75 6.86 4.03 20.96
N ILE A 76 5.65 3.53 21.18
CA ILE A 76 4.76 3.93 22.26
C ILE A 76 4.62 2.77 23.25
N ARG A 77 4.97 3.02 24.51
CA ARG A 77 4.94 2.06 25.63
C ARG A 77 5.68 0.76 25.32
N GLU A 78 6.74 0.81 24.54
CA GLU A 78 7.51 -0.35 24.06
C GLU A 78 6.69 -1.44 23.35
N ARG A 79 5.45 -1.15 22.95
CA ARG A 79 4.51 -2.14 22.38
C ARG A 79 4.02 -1.77 21.00
N TYR A 80 3.72 -0.49 20.80
CA TYR A 80 3.13 -0.03 19.54
C TYR A 80 4.17 0.75 18.75
N VAL A 81 4.21 0.51 17.44
CA VAL A 81 5.02 1.31 16.52
C VAL A 81 4.09 2.05 15.58
N VAL A 82 4.20 3.38 15.54
CA VAL A 82 3.40 4.26 14.70
C VAL A 82 4.32 4.99 13.74
N GLN A 83 4.11 4.79 12.44
CA GLN A 83 4.79 5.58 11.40
C GLN A 83 3.93 6.78 11.02
N ILE A 84 4.51 7.98 11.08
CA ILE A 84 3.87 9.22 10.65
C ILE A 84 4.49 9.61 9.31
N THR A 85 3.69 9.64 8.25
CA THR A 85 4.19 9.88 6.89
C THR A 85 3.65 11.20 6.36
N PRO A 86 4.50 12.21 6.09
CA PRO A 86 4.08 13.42 5.38
C PRO A 86 3.51 13.05 4.02
N ALA A 87 2.38 13.66 3.64
CA ALA A 87 1.72 13.36 2.39
C ALA A 87 0.99 14.57 1.79
N PHE A 88 0.79 14.53 0.47
CA PHE A 88 -0.12 15.41 -0.25
C PHE A 88 -1.28 14.60 -0.81
N LYS A 89 -2.51 15.10 -0.61
CA LYS A 89 -3.70 14.54 -1.25
C LYS A 89 -3.90 15.19 -2.62
N CYS A 90 -4.10 14.35 -3.64
CA CYS A 90 -4.29 14.74 -5.03
C CYS A 90 -5.69 14.34 -5.49
N THR A 91 -6.52 15.31 -5.82
CA THR A 91 -7.90 15.12 -6.32
C THR A 91 -8.07 15.77 -7.70
N GLY A 92 -9.06 15.32 -8.46
CA GLY A 92 -9.37 15.88 -9.79
C GLY A 92 -8.40 15.45 -10.91
N ILE A 93 -7.40 14.63 -10.58
CA ILE A 93 -6.46 14.01 -11.52
C ILE A 93 -6.26 12.53 -11.14
N TRP A 94 -5.97 11.69 -12.14
CA TRP A 94 -5.63 10.28 -11.94
C TRP A 94 -4.22 10.00 -12.48
N PRO A 95 -3.37 9.21 -11.78
CA PRO A 95 -2.01 8.94 -12.22
C PRO A 95 -1.97 8.25 -13.59
N ARG A 96 -1.02 8.65 -14.44
CA ARG A 96 -0.86 8.08 -15.79
C ARG A 96 -0.45 6.61 -15.71
N SER A 97 0.40 6.25 -14.75
CA SER A 97 0.82 4.89 -14.44
C SER A 97 -0.32 3.97 -13.99
N ALA A 98 -1.48 4.54 -13.62
CA ALA A 98 -2.70 3.84 -13.26
C ALA A 98 -3.84 4.08 -14.28
N ALA A 99 -3.57 4.75 -15.40
CA ALA A 99 -4.60 5.13 -16.36
C ALA A 99 -5.15 3.94 -17.16
N GLN A 100 -4.42 2.83 -17.25
CA GLN A 100 -4.93 1.58 -17.83
C GLN A 100 -6.11 0.98 -17.05
N TRP A 101 -6.37 1.45 -15.81
CA TRP A 101 -7.49 0.99 -15.02
C TRP A 101 -8.77 1.84 -15.27
N PRO A 102 -9.95 1.20 -15.41
CA PRO A 102 -10.17 -0.26 -15.45
C PRO A 102 -9.78 -0.87 -16.81
N MET A 103 -9.46 -2.16 -16.82
CA MET A 103 -9.15 -2.89 -18.06
C MET A 103 -10.42 -3.06 -18.91
N PRO A 104 -10.41 -2.80 -20.23
CA PRO A 104 -11.61 -2.81 -21.07
C PRO A 104 -12.39 -4.13 -21.10
N HIS A 105 -11.71 -5.26 -20.87
CA HIS A 105 -12.30 -6.60 -20.90
C HIS A 105 -12.84 -7.07 -19.54
N ILE A 106 -12.66 -6.28 -18.48
CA ILE A 106 -13.11 -6.61 -17.13
C ILE A 106 -14.42 -5.87 -16.87
N PRO A 107 -15.55 -6.57 -16.66
CA PRO A 107 -16.86 -5.93 -16.51
C PRO A 107 -17.09 -5.31 -15.13
N TRP A 108 -16.09 -5.36 -14.24
CA TRP A 108 -16.13 -4.80 -12.90
C TRP A 108 -14.99 -3.78 -12.69
N PRO A 109 -15.24 -2.69 -11.94
CA PRO A 109 -16.55 -2.28 -11.44
C PRO A 109 -17.38 -1.58 -12.54
N GLY A 110 -18.68 -1.38 -12.30
CA GLY A 110 -19.52 -0.61 -13.22
C GLY A 110 -19.05 0.84 -13.38
N PRO A 111 -19.36 1.53 -14.51
CA PRO A 111 -18.82 2.86 -14.84
C PRO A 111 -19.04 3.92 -13.76
N ASN A 112 -20.18 3.92 -13.08
CA ASN A 112 -20.46 4.86 -11.98
C ASN A 112 -19.47 4.70 -10.82
N ARG A 113 -19.17 3.46 -10.44
CA ARG A 113 -18.18 3.17 -9.40
C ARG A 113 -16.77 3.54 -9.86
N VAL A 114 -16.43 3.37 -11.14
CA VAL A 114 -15.14 3.84 -11.69
C VAL A 114 -14.98 5.35 -11.49
N ALA A 115 -16.03 6.13 -11.80
CA ALA A 115 -16.03 7.58 -11.61
C ALA A 115 -15.85 7.96 -10.14
N GLU A 116 -16.58 7.30 -9.22
CA GLU A 116 -16.42 7.52 -7.78
C GLU A 116 -15.01 7.20 -7.28
N VAL A 117 -14.43 6.07 -7.71
CA VAL A 117 -13.07 5.66 -7.32
C VAL A 117 -12.03 6.67 -7.81
N LYS A 118 -12.13 7.15 -9.05
CA LYS A 118 -11.24 8.19 -9.58
C LYS A 118 -11.45 9.53 -8.89
N ALA A 119 -12.67 9.85 -8.46
CA ALA A 119 -12.98 11.08 -7.73
C ALA A 119 -12.36 11.13 -6.32
N GLU A 120 -12.18 9.98 -5.65
CA GLU A 120 -11.44 9.92 -4.38
C GLU A 120 -9.98 10.36 -4.52
N GLY A 121 -9.41 10.24 -5.72
CA GLY A 121 -8.05 10.62 -6.04
C GLY A 121 -7.00 9.67 -5.45
N PHE A 122 -5.84 10.21 -5.11
CA PHE A 122 -4.71 9.45 -4.57
C PHE A 122 -3.86 10.32 -3.64
N ASN A 123 -2.98 9.70 -2.88
CA ASN A 123 -2.02 10.39 -2.01
C ASN A 123 -0.59 10.20 -2.52
N LEU A 124 0.23 11.21 -2.28
CA LEU A 124 1.67 11.21 -2.51
C LEU A 124 2.37 11.21 -1.16
N LEU A 125 3.14 10.16 -0.87
CA LEU A 125 3.72 9.92 0.45
C LEU A 125 5.22 10.15 0.40
N SER A 126 5.73 10.87 1.39
CA SER A 126 7.15 10.92 1.64
C SER A 126 7.56 9.74 2.51
N LYS A 127 7.86 8.61 1.87
CA LYS A 127 8.41 7.40 2.48
C LYS A 127 9.38 6.72 1.52
N GLU A 128 10.20 5.81 2.03
CA GLU A 128 11.05 4.96 1.21
C GLU A 128 10.21 3.97 0.37
N CYS A 129 10.70 3.69 -0.83
CA CYS A 129 10.12 2.68 -1.72
C CYS A 129 11.19 1.65 -2.07
N TYR A 130 10.92 0.37 -1.80
CA TYR A 130 11.83 -0.73 -2.11
C TYR A 130 12.10 -0.88 -3.61
N SER A 131 11.23 -0.37 -4.48
CA SER A 131 11.47 -0.36 -5.93
C SER A 131 12.66 0.52 -6.34
N LEU A 132 13.06 1.44 -5.46
CA LEU A 132 14.12 2.42 -5.68
C LEU A 132 15.40 2.12 -4.89
N THR A 133 15.44 1.05 -4.07
CA THR A 133 16.65 0.70 -3.30
C THR A 133 17.76 0.23 -4.24
N GLY A 134 18.91 0.91 -4.23
CA GLY A 134 20.09 0.57 -5.04
C GLY A 134 20.28 1.39 -6.32
N LYS A 135 19.30 2.19 -6.73
CA LYS A 135 19.44 3.16 -7.84
C LYS A 135 19.68 4.55 -7.24
N GLN A 136 20.93 5.02 -7.34
CA GLN A 136 21.42 6.22 -6.65
C GLN A 136 21.39 7.46 -7.56
N SER A 137 20.26 7.80 -8.17
CA SER A 137 20.08 9.15 -8.70
C SER A 137 19.46 10.07 -7.65
N SER A 138 19.84 11.35 -7.67
CA SER A 138 19.28 12.38 -6.79
C SER A 138 17.79 12.65 -7.04
N ALA A 139 17.26 12.30 -8.22
CA ALA A 139 15.86 12.49 -8.60
C ALA A 139 14.94 11.38 -8.04
N GLU A 140 15.35 10.11 -8.10
CA GLU A 140 14.64 8.96 -7.48
C GLU A 140 14.48 9.14 -5.96
N SER A 141 15.55 9.68 -5.39
CA SER A 141 15.75 10.11 -4.02
C SER A 141 14.69 11.08 -3.46
N ASP A 142 14.10 11.89 -4.34
CA ASP A 142 13.21 13.00 -4.01
C ASP A 142 11.74 12.73 -4.39
N ALA A 143 11.45 11.53 -4.90
CA ALA A 143 10.14 11.14 -5.37
C ALA A 143 9.15 10.81 -4.23
N TRP A 144 7.88 10.85 -4.58
CA TRP A 144 6.75 10.61 -3.69
C TRP A 144 6.08 9.29 -4.06
N VAL A 145 5.82 8.44 -3.07
CA VAL A 145 5.18 7.13 -3.28
C VAL A 145 3.69 7.33 -3.50
N LEU A 146 3.13 6.68 -4.53
CA LEU A 146 1.69 6.69 -4.81
C LEU A 146 0.94 5.78 -3.83
N GLN A 147 -0.22 6.21 -3.35
CA GLN A 147 -1.15 5.40 -2.54
C GLN A 147 -2.58 5.72 -2.91
N PHE A 148 -3.43 4.69 -2.93
CA PHE A 148 -4.81 4.78 -3.38
C PHE A 148 -5.81 4.37 -2.28
N SER A 149 -5.51 4.60 -1.01
CA SER A 149 -6.27 3.96 0.08
C SER A 149 -7.75 4.29 0.09
N GLU A 150 -8.13 5.55 -0.17
CA GLU A 150 -9.51 6.00 -0.29
C GLU A 150 -10.19 5.38 -1.52
N ALA A 151 -9.53 5.45 -2.69
CA ALA A 151 -9.98 4.85 -3.93
C ALA A 151 -10.21 3.33 -3.81
N GLU A 152 -9.28 2.60 -3.20
CA GLU A 152 -9.40 1.16 -2.90
C GLU A 152 -10.56 0.87 -1.93
N ASN A 153 -10.73 1.71 -0.90
CA ASN A 153 -11.81 1.53 0.07
C ASN A 153 -13.19 1.76 -0.56
N ARG A 154 -13.29 2.73 -1.48
CA ARG A 154 -14.47 2.98 -2.30
C ARG A 154 -14.77 1.81 -3.22
N LEU A 155 -13.73 1.26 -3.85
CA LEU A 155 -13.83 0.14 -4.78
C LEU A 155 -14.29 -1.16 -4.10
N LEU A 156 -13.91 -1.39 -2.85
CA LEU A 156 -14.30 -2.57 -2.06
C LEU A 156 -15.66 -2.46 -1.34
N MET A 157 -16.51 -1.51 -1.74
CA MET A 157 -17.87 -1.39 -1.20
C MET A 157 -18.82 -2.41 -1.83
N GLY A 158 -19.76 -2.95 -1.03
CA GLY A 158 -20.79 -3.88 -1.48
C GLY A 158 -20.49 -5.35 -1.16
N GLY A 159 -21.54 -6.12 -0.89
CA GLY A 159 -21.46 -7.54 -0.54
C GLY A 159 -20.60 -7.82 0.70
N CYS A 160 -20.05 -9.03 0.76
CA CYS A 160 -19.19 -9.50 1.84
C CYS A 160 -17.70 -9.11 1.67
N ARG A 161 -17.33 -8.26 0.69
CA ARG A 161 -15.93 -7.88 0.36
C ARG A 161 -15.14 -7.41 1.58
N LYS A 162 -15.67 -6.46 2.36
CA LYS A 162 -14.99 -5.94 3.57
C LYS A 162 -14.91 -7.00 4.67
N LYS A 163 -15.93 -7.85 4.82
CA LYS A 163 -15.91 -8.97 5.77
C LYS A 163 -14.83 -9.98 5.39
N CYS A 164 -14.74 -10.36 4.13
CA CYS A 164 -13.69 -11.20 3.58
C CYS A 164 -12.29 -10.61 3.85
N LEU A 165 -12.10 -9.30 3.60
CA LEU A 165 -10.85 -8.62 3.93
C LEU A 165 -10.51 -8.71 5.42
N SER A 166 -11.48 -8.49 6.31
CA SER A 166 -11.26 -8.61 7.76
C SER A 166 -10.84 -10.01 8.16
N VAL A 167 -11.49 -11.05 7.63
CA VAL A 167 -11.10 -12.45 7.88
C VAL A 167 -9.67 -12.72 7.39
N LEU A 168 -9.32 -12.30 6.17
CA LEU A 168 -7.98 -12.46 5.62
C LEU A 168 -6.90 -11.77 6.47
N LYS A 169 -7.18 -10.57 6.97
CA LYS A 169 -6.26 -9.85 7.88
C LYS A 169 -6.10 -10.59 9.20
N THR A 170 -7.20 -11.07 9.80
CA THR A 170 -7.15 -11.87 11.03
C THR A 170 -6.35 -13.16 10.85
N LEU A 171 -6.58 -13.88 9.75
CA LEU A 171 -5.81 -15.08 9.41
C LEU A 171 -4.32 -14.76 9.22
N ARG A 172 -4.00 -13.63 8.58
CA ARG A 172 -2.62 -13.17 8.46
C ARG A 172 -1.98 -12.95 9.82
N ASP A 173 -2.63 -12.19 10.68
CA ASP A 173 -2.10 -11.76 11.98
C ASP A 173 -1.85 -12.96 12.89
N ARG A 174 -2.71 -13.97 12.83
CA ARG A 174 -2.65 -15.14 13.71
C ARG A 174 -1.76 -16.26 13.19
N HIS A 175 -1.66 -16.42 11.86
CA HIS A 175 -1.06 -17.63 11.26
C HIS A 175 0.03 -17.37 10.22
N LEU A 176 0.14 -16.13 9.70
CA LEU A 176 1.04 -15.77 8.60
C LEU A 176 1.97 -14.60 8.94
N GLU A 177 2.10 -14.24 10.21
CA GLU A 177 3.17 -13.37 10.70
C GLU A 177 4.47 -14.17 10.79
N LEU A 178 5.20 -14.20 9.67
CA LEU A 178 6.36 -15.08 9.47
C LEU A 178 7.69 -14.30 9.49
N PRO A 179 8.82 -14.97 9.80
CA PRO A 179 10.15 -14.39 9.68
C PRO A 179 10.41 -13.79 8.29
N GLY A 180 11.02 -12.60 8.26
CA GLY A 180 11.23 -11.83 7.02
C GLY A 180 10.00 -11.04 6.55
N GLN A 181 8.89 -11.11 7.28
CA GLN A 181 7.64 -10.39 6.99
C GLN A 181 7.25 -10.45 5.50
N PRO A 182 7.14 -11.68 4.92
CA PRO A 182 6.82 -11.85 3.50
C PRO A 182 5.41 -11.37 3.18
N LEU A 183 4.51 -11.37 4.16
CA LEU A 183 3.10 -11.01 4.00
C LEU A 183 2.70 -9.83 4.88
N ASN A 184 1.87 -8.95 4.33
CA ASN A 184 1.24 -7.85 5.05
C ASN A 184 -0.24 -7.70 4.65
N ASN A 185 -0.99 -6.89 5.41
CA ASN A 185 -2.42 -6.63 5.16
C ASN A 185 -2.71 -6.02 3.78
N TYR A 186 -1.73 -5.37 3.17
CA TYR A 186 -1.89 -4.78 1.84
C TYR A 186 -1.95 -5.85 0.76
N HIS A 187 -1.17 -6.95 0.87
CA HIS A 187 -1.29 -8.09 -0.04
C HIS A 187 -2.72 -8.67 -0.04
N MET A 188 -3.33 -8.82 1.15
CA MET A 188 -4.70 -9.32 1.28
C MET A 188 -5.71 -8.39 0.59
N LYS A 189 -5.52 -7.07 0.74
CA LYS A 189 -6.36 -6.06 0.09
C LYS A 189 -6.21 -6.09 -1.43
N THR A 190 -4.98 -6.20 -1.93
CA THR A 190 -4.66 -6.29 -3.36
C THR A 190 -5.26 -7.55 -3.99
N LEU A 191 -5.13 -8.71 -3.35
CA LEU A 191 -5.70 -9.95 -3.86
C LEU A 191 -7.23 -9.95 -3.85
N LEU A 192 -7.86 -9.34 -2.84
CA LEU A 192 -9.30 -9.13 -2.83
C LEU A 192 -9.77 -8.29 -4.03
N LEU A 193 -9.03 -7.24 -4.39
CA LEU A 193 -9.34 -6.41 -5.57
C LEU A 193 -9.26 -7.24 -6.86
N TYR A 194 -8.21 -8.05 -7.04
CA TYR A 194 -8.11 -8.96 -8.19
C TYR A 194 -9.19 -10.04 -8.19
N GLU A 195 -9.60 -10.55 -7.02
CA GLU A 195 -10.67 -11.53 -6.95
C GLU A 195 -12.02 -10.94 -7.38
N CYS A 196 -12.23 -9.63 -7.16
CA CYS A 196 -13.41 -8.91 -7.66
C CYS A 196 -13.42 -8.83 -9.19
N GLU A 197 -12.26 -8.72 -9.85
CA GLU A 197 -12.20 -8.74 -11.32
C GLU A 197 -12.56 -10.12 -11.88
N LYS A 198 -12.14 -11.21 -11.19
CA LYS A 198 -12.49 -12.59 -11.57
C LYS A 198 -13.96 -12.92 -11.32
N HIS A 199 -14.56 -12.31 -10.30
CA HIS A 199 -15.94 -12.53 -9.86
C HIS A 199 -16.69 -11.20 -9.88
N PRO A 200 -17.03 -10.69 -11.08
CA PRO A 200 -17.44 -9.31 -11.27
C PRO A 200 -18.88 -9.00 -10.86
N ARG A 201 -19.73 -10.01 -10.65
CA ARG A 201 -21.16 -9.78 -10.35
C ARG A 201 -21.32 -9.53 -8.86
N GLU A 202 -22.26 -8.66 -8.48
CA GLU A 202 -22.52 -8.40 -7.06
C GLU A 202 -22.99 -9.66 -6.31
N THR A 203 -23.72 -10.56 -6.98
CA THR A 203 -24.15 -11.85 -6.41
C THR A 203 -22.99 -12.79 -6.09
N ASP A 204 -21.84 -12.65 -6.77
CA ASP A 204 -20.64 -13.44 -6.46
C ASP A 204 -20.00 -13.01 -5.12
N TRP A 205 -20.48 -11.90 -4.55
CA TRP A 205 -20.07 -11.32 -3.27
C TRP A 205 -21.21 -11.31 -2.24
N ASP A 206 -22.28 -12.08 -2.46
CA ASP A 206 -23.30 -12.31 -1.44
C ASP A 206 -22.69 -13.01 -0.21
N GLU A 207 -23.40 -12.94 0.92
CA GLU A 207 -22.92 -13.51 2.19
C GLU A 207 -22.69 -15.03 2.12
N SER A 208 -23.48 -15.75 1.32
CA SER A 208 -23.32 -17.18 1.06
C SER A 208 -22.00 -17.51 0.33
N CYS A 209 -21.47 -16.57 -0.47
CA CYS A 209 -20.25 -16.76 -1.25
C CYS A 209 -18.97 -16.47 -0.47
N LEU A 210 -19.06 -16.02 0.79
CA LEU A 210 -17.89 -15.64 1.60
C LEU A 210 -16.82 -16.74 1.66
N GLY A 211 -17.23 -17.98 1.85
CA GLY A 211 -16.31 -19.13 1.89
C GLY A 211 -15.55 -19.32 0.57
N ASP A 212 -16.27 -19.29 -0.55
CA ASP A 212 -15.68 -19.42 -1.88
C ASP A 212 -14.70 -18.28 -2.19
N ARG A 213 -15.07 -17.05 -1.83
CA ARG A 213 -14.21 -15.87 -2.01
C ARG A 213 -12.94 -15.96 -1.17
N LEU A 214 -13.06 -16.39 0.10
CA LEU A 214 -11.91 -16.58 0.96
C LEU A 214 -10.95 -17.64 0.40
N ASN A 215 -11.49 -18.78 -0.05
CA ASN A 215 -10.72 -19.86 -0.64
C ASN A 215 -10.02 -19.44 -1.94
N GLY A 216 -10.73 -18.76 -2.85
CA GLY A 216 -10.16 -18.24 -4.09
C GLY A 216 -8.98 -17.30 -3.84
N ILE A 217 -9.10 -16.40 -2.85
CA ILE A 217 -8.02 -15.47 -2.49
C ILE A 217 -6.83 -16.19 -1.86
N LEU A 218 -7.05 -17.16 -0.96
CA LEU A 218 -5.96 -17.93 -0.36
C LEU A 218 -5.20 -18.77 -1.41
N LEU A 219 -5.90 -19.39 -2.34
CA LEU A 219 -5.27 -20.12 -3.45
C LEU A 219 -4.50 -19.17 -4.38
N GLN A 220 -5.06 -17.99 -4.67
CA GLN A 220 -4.35 -16.97 -5.45
C GLN A 220 -3.09 -16.47 -4.72
N LEU A 221 -3.15 -16.31 -3.39
CA LEU A 221 -2.00 -15.93 -2.58
C LEU A 221 -0.87 -16.97 -2.69
N ILE A 222 -1.20 -18.25 -2.62
CA ILE A 222 -0.25 -19.35 -2.77
C ILE A 222 0.39 -19.30 -4.16
N SER A 223 -0.41 -19.12 -5.21
CA SER A 223 0.10 -18.95 -6.58
C SER A 223 1.06 -17.75 -6.69
N CYS A 224 0.70 -16.59 -6.14
CA CYS A 224 1.57 -15.41 -6.13
C CYS A 224 2.90 -15.68 -5.41
N LEU A 225 2.86 -16.36 -4.26
CA LEU A 225 4.06 -16.69 -3.48
C LEU A 225 4.99 -17.65 -4.23
N GLN A 226 4.44 -18.70 -4.85
CA GLN A 226 5.19 -19.66 -5.65
C GLN A 226 5.78 -19.03 -6.91
N CYS A 227 5.01 -18.17 -7.58
CA CYS A 227 5.47 -17.39 -8.74
C CYS A 227 6.38 -16.22 -8.35
N ARG A 228 6.54 -15.94 -7.04
CA ARG A 228 7.34 -14.84 -6.49
C ARG A 228 6.95 -13.47 -7.05
N ARG A 229 5.66 -13.28 -7.36
CA ARG A 229 5.14 -12.05 -7.94
C ARG A 229 3.73 -11.77 -7.45
N CYS A 230 3.52 -10.59 -6.90
CA CYS A 230 2.23 -10.06 -6.51
C CYS A 230 2.11 -8.61 -7.01
N PRO A 231 1.59 -8.39 -8.23
CA PRO A 231 1.50 -7.05 -8.80
C PRO A 231 0.57 -6.15 -7.96
N HIS A 232 0.89 -4.87 -7.86
CA HIS A 232 0.01 -3.88 -7.27
C HIS A 232 -1.21 -3.64 -8.17
N TYR A 233 -2.41 -3.59 -7.58
CA TYR A 233 -3.68 -3.52 -8.32
C TYR A 233 -3.76 -2.38 -9.35
N PHE A 234 -3.61 -1.12 -8.92
CA PHE A 234 -3.63 0.03 -9.83
C PHE A 234 -2.32 0.25 -10.60
N LEU A 235 -1.21 -0.40 -10.20
CA LEU A 235 0.14 -0.13 -10.70
C LEU A 235 0.83 -1.45 -11.06
N PRO A 236 0.44 -2.13 -12.16
CA PRO A 236 0.84 -3.50 -12.45
C PRO A 236 2.35 -3.72 -12.61
N ASN A 237 3.10 -2.64 -12.87
CA ASN A 237 4.56 -2.64 -12.97
C ASN A 237 5.26 -2.67 -11.60
N LEU A 238 4.55 -2.44 -10.51
CA LEU A 238 5.06 -2.52 -9.14
C LEU A 238 4.75 -3.90 -8.57
N ASP A 239 5.79 -4.64 -8.20
CA ASP A 239 5.66 -5.93 -7.51
C ASP A 239 5.73 -5.76 -6.00
N LEU A 240 4.70 -6.20 -5.28
CA LEU A 240 4.59 -6.07 -3.83
C LEU A 240 5.53 -7.04 -3.09
N PHE A 241 6.03 -8.08 -3.77
CA PHE A 241 7.07 -8.97 -3.21
C PHE A 241 8.50 -8.50 -3.49
N GLN A 242 8.68 -7.36 -4.15
CA GLN A 242 9.99 -6.80 -4.40
C GLN A 242 10.79 -6.61 -3.10
N GLY A 243 12.04 -7.07 -3.09
CA GLY A 243 12.94 -6.99 -1.94
C GLY A 243 12.69 -8.05 -0.86
N LYS A 244 11.72 -8.95 -1.04
CA LYS A 244 11.49 -10.08 -0.12
C LYS A 244 12.39 -11.27 -0.50
N PRO A 245 13.05 -11.92 0.48
CA PRO A 245 13.88 -13.07 0.17
C PRO A 245 13.01 -14.25 -0.30
N HIS A 246 13.43 -14.91 -1.38
CA HIS A 246 12.68 -16.02 -1.97
C HIS A 246 12.40 -17.16 -0.97
N SER A 247 13.32 -17.41 -0.03
CA SER A 247 13.13 -18.40 1.03
C SER A 247 11.95 -18.06 1.96
N ALA A 248 11.72 -16.78 2.26
CA ALA A 248 10.57 -16.35 3.07
C ALA A 248 9.26 -16.47 2.29
N LEU A 249 9.27 -16.19 0.97
CA LEU A 249 8.09 -16.39 0.12
C LEU A 249 7.72 -17.88 0.02
N GLU A 250 8.70 -18.76 -0.11
CA GLU A 250 8.51 -20.21 -0.12
C GLU A 250 7.95 -20.73 1.21
N ALA A 251 8.50 -20.27 2.34
CA ALA A 251 7.98 -20.60 3.66
C ALA A 251 6.53 -20.12 3.85
N ALA A 252 6.22 -18.90 3.38
CA ALA A 252 4.87 -18.36 3.39
C ALA A 252 3.92 -19.17 2.50
N ALA A 253 4.36 -19.65 1.33
CA ALA A 253 3.54 -20.48 0.45
C ALA A 253 3.13 -21.78 1.16
N LYS A 254 4.09 -22.45 1.81
CA LYS A 254 3.85 -23.70 2.57
C LYS A 254 2.86 -23.47 3.72
N GLN A 255 3.05 -22.41 4.50
CA GLN A 255 2.15 -22.11 5.61
C GLN A 255 0.76 -21.69 5.14
N THR A 256 0.66 -20.87 4.08
CA THR A 256 -0.63 -20.47 3.51
C THR A 256 -1.37 -21.67 2.95
N TRP A 257 -0.69 -22.61 2.27
CA TRP A 257 -1.29 -23.87 1.80
C TRP A 257 -1.78 -24.74 2.95
N ARG A 258 -1.00 -24.87 4.04
CA ARG A 258 -1.44 -25.62 5.23
C ARG A 258 -2.74 -25.05 5.80
N LEU A 259 -2.81 -23.72 5.97
CA LEU A 259 -3.98 -23.02 6.48
C LEU A 259 -5.18 -23.16 5.54
N ALA A 260 -4.99 -22.91 4.25
CA ALA A 260 -6.05 -23.01 3.24
C ALA A 260 -6.61 -24.44 3.17
N ARG A 261 -5.74 -25.46 3.21
CA ARG A 261 -6.14 -26.86 3.21
C ARG A 261 -6.95 -27.22 4.45
N GLU A 262 -6.57 -26.73 5.62
CA GLU A 262 -7.31 -26.95 6.87
C GLU A 262 -8.72 -26.35 6.83
N ILE A 263 -8.84 -25.11 6.37
CA ILE A 263 -10.13 -24.41 6.19
C ILE A 263 -11.00 -25.15 5.16
N LEU A 264 -10.42 -25.54 4.03
CA LEU A 264 -11.14 -26.27 2.95
C LEU A 264 -11.61 -27.66 3.38
N THR A 265 -10.81 -28.37 4.18
CA THR A 265 -11.12 -29.75 4.59
C THR A 265 -12.17 -29.77 5.71
N ASN A 266 -12.16 -28.76 6.58
CA ASN A 266 -13.12 -28.67 7.68
C ASN A 266 -13.39 -27.21 8.03
N ALA A 267 -14.54 -26.67 7.64
CA ALA A 267 -14.91 -25.29 7.94
C ALA A 267 -14.99 -25.00 9.46
N LYS A 268 -15.26 -26.01 10.31
CA LYS A 268 -15.22 -25.86 11.78
C LYS A 268 -13.82 -25.63 12.34
N SER A 269 -12.76 -25.80 11.53
CA SER A 269 -11.40 -25.42 11.94
C SER A 269 -11.30 -23.94 12.28
N LEU A 270 -12.12 -23.08 11.65
CA LEU A 270 -12.16 -21.64 11.93
C LEU A 270 -12.45 -21.31 13.40
N ASP A 271 -13.17 -22.17 14.13
CA ASP A 271 -13.44 -21.97 15.56
C ASP A 271 -12.16 -22.01 16.42
N LYS A 272 -11.09 -22.61 15.89
CA LYS A 272 -9.80 -22.81 16.57
C LYS A 272 -8.67 -21.97 15.97
N LEU A 273 -8.91 -21.29 14.84
CA LEU A 273 -7.91 -20.52 14.11
C LEU A 273 -7.84 -19.07 14.60
#